data_AF-A0A2V3W6H1-F1
#
_entry.id   AF-A0A2V3W6H1-F1
#
_cell.length_a   1.000
_cell.length_b   1.000
_cell.length_c   1.000
_cell.angle_alpha   90.00
_cell.angle_beta   90.00
_cell.angle_gamma   90.00
#
_symmetry.space_group_name_H-M   'P 1'
#
loop_
_entity.id
_entity.type
_entity.pdbx_description
1 polymer ?
#
loop_
_entity_poly.entity_id
_entity_poly.type
_entity_poly.pdbx_seq_one_letter_code
_entity_poly.pdbx_strand_id
1 'polypeptide(L)'
;MSSSALGISYTTQFAYNTDNRHNKVTYPTGHVITYTRNVLGRITAASLTLSGQTTSIISGASYTADGLLTKQTFGNGLLETRNYDTKRL
;
A
#
# COMPACT_ATOMS: atom_id res chain seq x y z
N MET A 1 -14.47 -3.17 9.90
CA MET A 1 -15.04 -4.53 9.94
C MET A 1 -14.36 -5.25 11.09
N SER A 2 -15.10 -5.61 12.15
CA SER A 2 -14.59 -6.42 13.25
C SER A 2 -14.92 -7.87 12.94
N SER A 3 -13.92 -8.73 12.84
CA SER A 3 -14.14 -10.18 12.85
C SER A 3 -13.81 -10.67 14.25
N SER A 4 -14.68 -11.49 14.83
CA SER A 4 -14.49 -12.03 16.18
C SER A 4 -14.25 -13.53 16.07
N ALA A 5 -13.11 -14.01 16.55
CA ALA A 5 -12.86 -15.44 16.75
C ALA A 5 -12.38 -15.63 18.20
N LEU A 6 -13.04 -16.54 18.94
CA LEU A 6 -12.67 -16.95 20.30
C LEU A 6 -12.66 -15.83 21.38
N GLY A 7 -13.42 -14.74 21.20
CA GLY A 7 -13.49 -13.63 22.16
C GLY A 7 -12.37 -12.58 22.01
N ILE A 8 -11.47 -12.76 21.05
CA ILE A 8 -10.47 -11.76 20.65
C ILE A 8 -11.09 -10.88 19.56
N SER A 9 -11.16 -9.57 19.80
CA SER A 9 -11.68 -8.61 18.83
C SER A 9 -10.60 -8.22 17.82
N TYR A 10 -10.75 -8.69 16.58
CA TYR A 10 -9.85 -8.33 15.48
C TYR A 10 -10.37 -7.06 14.81
N THR A 11 -10.00 -5.90 15.37
CA THR A 11 -10.34 -4.60 14.78
C THR A 11 -9.28 -4.15 13.76
N THR A 12 -9.63 -4.20 12.48
CA THR A 12 -8.86 -3.51 11.43
C THR A 12 -9.34 -2.06 11.34
N GLN A 13 -8.44 -1.11 11.57
CA GLN A 13 -8.73 0.33 11.53
C GLN A 13 -8.17 0.93 10.24
N PHE A 14 -8.96 1.80 9.61
CA PHE A 14 -8.56 2.56 8.43
C PHE A 14 -8.50 4.04 8.80
N ALA A 15 -7.37 4.69 8.55
CA ALA A 15 -7.30 6.15 8.60
C ALA A 15 -7.39 6.72 7.19
N TYR A 16 -8.05 7.86 7.06
CA TYR A 16 -8.30 8.54 5.79
C TYR A 16 -7.45 9.81 5.74
N ASN A 17 -6.92 10.14 4.56
CA ASN A 17 -6.31 11.45 4.32
C ASN A 17 -7.39 12.52 4.06
N THR A 18 -6.97 13.78 3.88
CA THR A 18 -7.85 14.93 3.57
C THR A 18 -8.67 14.75 2.29
N ASP A 19 -8.24 13.86 1.39
CA ASP A 19 -8.97 13.50 0.16
C ASP A 19 -9.95 12.33 0.37
N ASN A 20 -10.24 11.98 1.63
CA ASN A 20 -11.09 10.86 2.01
C ASN A 20 -10.62 9.50 1.48
N ARG A 21 -9.31 9.28 1.38
CA ARG A 21 -8.71 8.00 0.93
C ARG A 21 -7.94 7.33 2.05
N HIS A 22 -8.08 6.00 2.17
CA HIS A 22 -7.37 5.19 3.17
C HIS A 22 -5.84 5.33 3.02
N ASN A 23 -5.18 5.99 3.97
CA ASN A 23 -3.72 6.18 3.98
C ASN A 23 -3.00 5.26 4.99
N LYS A 24 -3.75 4.64 5.91
CA LYS A 24 -3.20 3.77 6.95
C LYS A 24 -4.17 2.64 7.27
N VAL A 25 -3.62 1.43 7.39
CA VAL A 25 -4.33 0.24 7.86
C VAL A 25 -3.63 -0.25 9.12
N THR A 26 -4.36 -0.31 10.24
CA THR A 26 -3.85 -0.89 11.48
C THR A 26 -4.54 -2.22 11.72
N TYR A 27 -3.75 -3.27 11.75
CA TYR A 27 -4.21 -4.62 12.02
C TYR A 27 -4.22 -4.90 13.53
N PRO A 28 -5.07 -5.84 13.98
CA PRO A 28 -5.17 -6.23 15.40
C PRO A 28 -3.86 -6.79 15.97
N THR A 29 -3.02 -7.35 15.09
CA THR A 29 -1.69 -7.88 15.42
C THR A 29 -0.64 -6.78 15.64
N GLY A 30 -1.03 -5.50 15.69
CA GLY A 30 -0.13 -4.36 15.85
C GLY A 30 0.61 -3.94 14.58
N HIS A 31 0.42 -4.65 13.47
CA HIS A 31 0.99 -4.27 12.19
C HIS A 31 0.28 -3.04 11.64
N VAL A 32 1.05 -2.04 11.22
CA VAL A 32 0.54 -0.80 10.65
C VAL A 32 1.10 -0.63 9.26
N ILE A 33 0.24 -0.66 8.24
CA ILE A 33 0.65 -0.37 6.87
C ILE A 33 0.29 1.09 6.56
N THR A 34 1.24 1.84 6.04
CA THR A 34 1.05 3.21 5.55
C THR A 34 1.31 3.29 4.06
N TYR A 35 0.56 4.15 3.36
CA TYR A 35 0.63 4.29 1.91
C TYR A 35 0.81 5.75 1.51
N THR A 36 1.82 6.01 0.69
CA THR A 36 1.99 7.28 -0.02
C THR A 36 1.36 7.17 -1.39
N ARG A 37 0.74 8.25 -1.87
CA ARG A 37 0.06 8.28 -3.17
C ARG A 37 0.38 9.56 -3.93
N ASN A 38 0.36 9.49 -5.24
CA ASN A 38 0.47 10.66 -6.10
C ASN A 38 -0.86 11.45 -6.18
N VAL A 39 -0.85 12.56 -6.93
CA VAL A 39 -2.02 13.44 -7.14
C VAL A 39 -3.21 12.74 -7.80
N LEU A 40 -2.97 11.65 -8.56
CA LEU A 40 -4.02 10.82 -9.17
C LEU A 40 -4.52 9.71 -8.23
N GLY A 41 -3.96 9.61 -7.02
CA GLY A 41 -4.33 8.63 -6.00
C GLY A 41 -3.74 7.24 -6.14
N ARG A 42 -2.73 7.08 -7.00
CA ARG A 42 -2.01 5.82 -7.18
C ARG A 42 -0.91 5.70 -6.13
N ILE A 43 -0.70 4.50 -5.59
CA ILE A 43 0.28 4.23 -4.53
C ILE A 43 1.69 4.40 -5.09
N THR A 44 2.50 5.25 -4.47
CA THR A 44 3.90 5.47 -4.87
C THR A 44 4.89 4.87 -3.89
N ALA A 45 4.48 4.65 -2.64
CA ALA A 45 5.28 3.98 -1.62
C ALA A 45 4.36 3.31 -0.59
N ALA A 46 4.89 2.29 0.08
CA ALA A 46 4.23 1.60 1.19
C ALA A 46 5.25 1.22 2.27
N SER A 47 4.86 1.32 3.53
CA SER A 47 5.72 0.94 4.66
C SER A 47 4.94 0.19 5.73
N LEU A 48 5.60 -0.78 6.35
CA LEU A 48 5.10 -1.53 7.50
C LEU A 48 5.77 -0.98 8.76
N THR A 49 4.98 -0.61 9.75
CA THR A 49 5.44 -0.36 11.11
C THR A 49 4.97 -1.48 12.03
N LEU A 50 5.89 -2.07 12.79
CA LEU A 50 5.62 -3.06 13.81
C LEU A 50 6.51 -2.77 15.02
N SER A 51 5.92 -2.68 16.22
CA SER A 51 6.64 -2.42 17.47
C SER A 51 7.57 -1.18 17.40
N GLY A 52 7.11 -0.11 16.73
CA GLY A 52 7.86 1.13 16.53
C GLY A 52 8.87 1.10 15.37
N GLN A 53 9.22 -0.08 14.86
CA GLN A 53 10.16 -0.22 13.74
C GLN A 53 9.43 -0.10 12.42
N THR A 54 9.91 0.78 11.53
CA THR A 54 9.33 1.01 10.21
C THR A 54 10.23 0.44 9.12
N THR A 55 9.65 -0.40 8.27
CA THR A 55 10.31 -1.06 7.13
C THR A 55 9.59 -0.66 5.84
N SER A 56 10.35 -0.19 4.85
CA SER A 56 9.80 0.07 3.53
C SER A 56 9.43 -1.25 2.83
N ILE A 57 8.23 -1.34 2.28
CA ILE A 57 7.81 -2.44 1.42
C ILE A 57 8.05 -2.03 -0.02
N ILE A 58 7.54 -0.85 -0.40
CA ILE A 58 7.69 -0.23 -1.72
C ILE A 58 8.26 1.16 -1.51
N SER A 59 9.39 1.47 -2.15
CA SER A 59 10.05 2.78 -2.09
C SER A 59 9.78 3.64 -3.33
N GLY A 60 9.24 3.06 -4.40
CA GLY A 60 8.85 3.79 -5.60
C GLY A 60 7.94 2.98 -6.50
N ALA A 61 7.01 3.65 -7.18
CA ALA A 61 6.17 3.04 -8.21
C ALA A 61 5.83 4.05 -9.31
N SER A 62 5.84 3.60 -10.56
CA SER A 62 5.47 4.39 -11.74
C SER A 62 4.35 3.70 -12.51
N TYR A 63 3.51 4.52 -13.15
CA TYR A 63 2.31 4.06 -13.83
C TYR A 63 2.22 4.62 -15.24
N THR A 64 1.56 3.89 -16.14
CA THR A 64 1.09 4.42 -17.42
C THR A 64 -0.01 5.45 -17.21
N ALA A 65 -0.39 6.18 -18.27
CA ALA A 65 -1.49 7.15 -18.22
C ALA A 65 -2.83 6.50 -17.83
N ASP A 66 -3.12 5.30 -18.33
CA ASP A 66 -4.31 4.48 -18.04
C ASP A 66 -4.24 3.76 -16.68
N GLY A 67 -3.11 3.86 -15.96
CA GLY A 67 -3.01 3.44 -14.56
C GLY A 67 -2.41 2.06 -14.32
N LEU A 68 -1.82 1.44 -15.34
CA LEU A 68 -1.06 0.19 -15.20
C LEU A 68 0.30 0.45 -14.55
N LEU A 69 0.71 -0.41 -13.63
CA LEU A 69 2.00 -0.31 -12.94
C LEU A 69 3.14 -0.71 -13.87
N THR A 70 4.01 0.22 -14.25
CA THR A 70 5.14 -0.04 -15.17
C THR A 70 6.44 -0.34 -14.45
N LYS A 71 6.60 0.19 -13.24
CA LYS A 71 7.84 0.06 -12.46
C LYS A 71 7.53 0.04 -10.98
N GLN A 72 8.20 -0.81 -10.22
CA GLN A 72 8.13 -0.85 -8.77
C GLN A 72 9.50 -1.13 -8.17
N THR A 73 9.89 -0.34 -7.17
CA THR A 73 11.10 -0.56 -6.38
C THR A 73 10.68 -1.05 -5.00
N PHE A 74 11.17 -2.23 -4.62
CA PHE A 74 10.95 -2.81 -3.30
C PHE A 74 11.84 -2.14 -2.27
N GLY A 75 11.46 -2.22 -1.00
CA GLY A 75 12.23 -1.64 0.10
C GLY A 75 13.62 -2.25 0.29
N ASN A 76 13.86 -3.44 -0.27
CA ASN A 76 15.18 -4.06 -0.33
C ASN A 76 16.02 -3.65 -1.57
N GLY A 77 15.54 -2.66 -2.34
CA GLY A 77 16.23 -2.13 -3.52
C GLY A 77 16.01 -2.92 -4.81
N LEU A 78 15.33 -4.07 -4.77
CA LEU A 78 15.00 -4.81 -5.99
C LEU A 78 14.06 -3.99 -6.87
N LEU A 79 14.30 -4.08 -8.18
CA LEU A 79 13.54 -3.36 -9.18
C LEU A 79 12.75 -4.34 -10.05
N GLU A 80 11.44 -4.14 -10.11
CA GLU A 80 10.54 -4.79 -11.05
C GLU A 80 10.16 -3.79 -12.15
N THR A 81 10.24 -4.23 -13.41
CA THR A 81 9.76 -3.48 -14.57
C THR A 81 8.77 -4.34 -15.34
N ARG A 82 7.63 -3.76 -15.71
CA ARG A 82 6.56 -4.43 -16.46
C ARG A 82 6.36 -3.75 -17.81
N ASN A 83 6.35 -4.57 -18.84
CA ASN A 83 6.02 -4.16 -20.20
C ASN A 83 4.66 -4.75 -20.56
N TYR A 84 3.75 -3.90 -21.01
CA TYR A 84 2.42 -4.31 -21.45
C TYR A 84 2.36 -4.23 -22.97
N ASP A 85 1.92 -5.32 -23.62
CA ASP A 85 1.55 -5.27 -25.03
C ASP A 85 0.20 -4.57 -25.13
N THR A 86 0.13 -3.49 -25.92
CA THR A 86 -1.08 -2.69 -26.12
C THR A 86 -1.91 -3.24 -27.27
N LYS A 87 -2.13 -4.57 -27.31
CA LYS A 87 -3.11 -5.16 -28.22
C LYS A 87 -4.53 -4.87 -27.73
N ARG A 88 -4.97 -3.67 -28.08
CA ARG A 88 -6.37 -3.28 -28.13
C ARG A 88 -7.02 -4.07 -29.29
N LEU A 89 -7.98 -4.95 -28.97
CA LEU A 89 -8.89 -5.52 -29.97
C LEU A 89 -9.78 -4.41 -30.56
#